data_AF-T0M8H5-F1
#
_entry.id   AF-T0M8H5-F1
#
_cell.length_a   1.000
_cell.length_b   1.000
_cell.length_c   1.000
_cell.angle_alpha   90.00
_cell.angle_beta   90.00
_cell.angle_gamma   90.00
#
_symmetry.space_group_name_H-M   'P 1'
#
loop_
_entity.id
_entity.type
_entity.pdbx_description
1 polymer ?
#
loop_
_entity_poly.entity_id
_entity_poly.type
_entity_poly.pdbx_seq_one_letter_code
_entity_poly.pdbx_strand_id
1 'polypeptide(L)'
;MEEFETIEHDMVHIKDYFRNYKFGMQERLSKLYFLQNLNTTKINDSNDLLKTKIDDLDLKIEQHNKELETKQTQSLLLNTFINAKQKYDQVYEEIQKTLNINKEYNVEELEKHRNKLQTRTRRLSVIQYEKYIEDLFDFYSNFNLELTKIFGCNISSTISSDNILIECKKLDKIIKIEINNGKIVNIKGINDECLVKYFIKVNNPRFVVYFAMNN
;
A
#
# COMPACT_ATOMS: atom_id res chain seq x y z
N MET A 1 -134.84 -41.69 43.66
CA MET A 1 -133.85 -42.21 42.69
C MET A 1 -132.51 -41.72 43.18
N GLU A 2 -131.92 -42.46 44.11
CA GLU A 2 -130.54 -42.33 44.53
C GLU A 2 -129.89 -43.62 44.04
N GLU A 3 -129.11 -43.54 42.99
CA GLU A 3 -128.30 -44.68 42.54
C GLU A 3 -127.22 -44.88 43.60
N PHE A 4 -127.34 -45.96 44.37
CA PHE A 4 -126.32 -46.35 45.33
C PHE A 4 -125.01 -46.64 44.58
N GLU A 5 -124.00 -45.80 44.76
CA GLU A 5 -122.65 -46.06 44.26
C GLU A 5 -122.15 -47.38 44.87
N THR A 6 -121.92 -48.37 44.00
CA THR A 6 -121.39 -49.67 44.41
C THR A 6 -119.89 -49.59 44.65
N ILE A 7 -119.35 -50.48 45.48
CA ILE A 7 -117.90 -50.61 45.77
C ILE A 7 -117.04 -50.66 44.49
N GLU A 8 -117.60 -51.15 43.38
CA GLU A 8 -116.94 -51.14 42.06
C GLU A 8 -116.74 -49.72 41.50
N HIS A 9 -117.70 -48.81 41.68
CA HIS A 9 -117.59 -47.41 41.28
C HIS A 9 -116.49 -46.70 42.06
N ASP A 10 -116.41 -46.91 43.39
CA ASP A 10 -115.33 -46.38 44.24
C ASP A 10 -113.95 -46.94 43.85
N MET A 11 -113.85 -48.23 43.52
CA MET A 11 -112.59 -48.82 43.04
C MET A 11 -112.11 -48.22 41.72
N VAL A 12 -113.01 -47.78 40.84
CA VAL A 12 -112.65 -47.11 39.58
C VAL A 12 -112.03 -45.74 39.87
N HIS A 13 -112.65 -44.94 40.74
CA HIS A 13 -112.13 -43.63 41.14
C HIS A 13 -110.77 -43.72 41.84
N ILE A 14 -110.58 -44.73 42.70
CA ILE A 14 -109.30 -44.98 43.36
C ILE A 14 -108.21 -45.34 42.34
N LYS A 15 -108.50 -46.20 41.35
CA LYS A 15 -107.55 -46.56 40.29
C LYS A 15 -107.16 -45.34 39.46
N ASP A 16 -108.11 -44.49 39.12
CA ASP A 16 -107.84 -43.26 38.37
C ASP A 16 -107.03 -42.26 39.19
N TYR A 17 -107.29 -42.14 40.50
CA TYR A 17 -106.50 -41.31 41.41
C TYR A 17 -105.04 -41.78 41.49
N PHE A 18 -104.80 -43.08 41.67
CA PHE A 18 -103.45 -43.64 41.70
C PHE A 18 -102.75 -43.53 40.34
N ARG A 19 -103.49 -43.65 39.23
CA ARG A 19 -102.94 -43.49 37.87
C ARG A 19 -102.51 -42.05 37.62
N ASN A 20 -103.33 -41.08 38.03
CA ASN A 20 -103.01 -39.65 37.96
C ASN A 20 -101.81 -39.29 38.85
N TYR A 21 -101.74 -39.86 40.06
CA TYR A 21 -100.58 -39.68 40.94
C TYR A 21 -99.29 -40.25 40.33
N LYS A 22 -99.36 -41.43 39.71
CA LYS A 22 -98.23 -42.06 38.99
C LYS A 22 -97.76 -41.18 37.82
N PHE A 23 -98.69 -40.65 37.03
CA PHE A 23 -98.36 -39.73 35.94
C PHE A 23 -97.73 -38.43 36.46
N GLY A 24 -98.29 -37.83 37.50
CA GLY A 24 -97.73 -36.62 38.13
C GLY A 24 -96.31 -36.85 38.69
N MET A 25 -96.05 -38.02 39.26
CA MET A 25 -94.71 -38.40 39.72
C MET A 25 -93.73 -38.62 38.56
N GLN A 26 -94.15 -39.27 37.47
CA GLN A 26 -93.31 -39.43 36.29
C GLN A 26 -93.00 -38.08 35.62
N GLU A 27 -93.97 -37.19 35.52
CA GLU A 27 -93.77 -35.85 34.96
C GLU A 27 -92.81 -35.02 35.83
N ARG A 28 -93.00 -35.08 37.16
CA ARG A 28 -92.11 -34.42 38.12
C ARG A 28 -90.68 -34.95 38.02
N LEU A 29 -90.49 -36.27 37.98
CA LEU A 29 -89.18 -36.90 37.82
C LEU A 29 -88.54 -36.51 36.48
N SER A 30 -89.30 -36.53 35.39
CA SER A 30 -88.79 -36.15 34.06
C SER A 30 -88.34 -34.68 34.02
N LYS A 31 -89.10 -33.77 34.64
CA LYS A 31 -88.70 -32.36 34.78
C LYS A 31 -87.46 -32.21 35.65
N LEU A 32 -87.34 -32.99 36.73
CA LEU A 32 -86.16 -33.00 37.61
C LEU A 32 -84.91 -33.49 36.88
N TYR A 33 -85.02 -34.59 36.13
CA TYR A 33 -83.94 -35.11 35.28
C TYR A 33 -83.55 -34.11 34.19
N PHE A 34 -84.52 -33.44 33.56
CA PHE A 34 -84.25 -32.41 32.57
C PHE A 34 -83.50 -31.22 33.17
N LEU A 35 -83.90 -30.73 34.35
CA LEU A 35 -83.22 -29.65 35.05
C LEU A 35 -81.83 -30.05 35.55
N GLN A 36 -81.65 -31.28 36.00
CA GLN A 36 -80.32 -31.82 36.36
C GLN A 36 -79.39 -31.89 35.15
N ASN A 37 -79.91 -32.24 33.97
CA ASN A 37 -79.14 -32.26 32.72
C ASN A 37 -78.86 -30.87 32.14
N LEU A 38 -79.68 -29.86 32.47
CA LEU A 38 -79.41 -28.47 32.10
C LEU A 38 -78.37 -27.80 33.01
N ASN A 39 -78.24 -28.26 34.26
CA ASN A 39 -77.32 -27.65 35.22
C ASN A 39 -75.87 -28.14 35.06
N THR A 40 -75.04 -27.25 34.50
CA THR A 40 -73.71 -26.84 35.00
C THR A 40 -72.42 -27.56 34.58
N THR A 41 -72.43 -28.72 33.91
CA THR A 41 -71.14 -29.34 33.50
C THR A 41 -70.65 -28.87 32.13
N LYS A 42 -71.50 -28.83 31.11
CA LYS A 42 -71.07 -28.50 29.72
C LYS A 42 -70.72 -27.02 29.47
N ILE A 43 -71.30 -26.09 30.22
CA ILE A 43 -71.05 -24.64 30.05
C ILE A 43 -69.72 -24.23 30.71
N ASN A 44 -69.38 -24.83 31.85
CA ASN A 44 -68.10 -24.58 32.53
C ASN A 44 -66.93 -25.19 31.75
N ASP A 45 -67.06 -26.41 31.22
CA ASP A 45 -66.03 -27.02 30.36
C ASP A 45 -65.72 -26.18 29.11
N SER A 46 -66.73 -25.57 28.48
CA SER A 46 -66.50 -24.73 27.30
C SER A 46 -65.83 -23.40 27.65
N ASN A 47 -66.14 -22.81 28.81
CA ASN A 47 -65.48 -21.58 29.26
C ASN A 47 -64.04 -21.82 29.70
N ASP A 48 -63.75 -22.96 30.31
CA ASP A 48 -62.39 -23.36 30.68
C ASP A 48 -61.55 -23.72 29.45
N LEU A 49 -62.15 -24.35 28.43
CA LEU A 49 -61.50 -24.57 27.13
C LEU A 49 -61.22 -23.26 26.38
N LEU A 50 -62.11 -22.27 26.49
CA LEU A 50 -61.90 -20.95 25.91
C LEU A 50 -60.81 -20.18 26.65
N LYS A 51 -60.78 -20.23 27.99
CA LYS A 51 -59.71 -19.61 28.80
C LYS A 51 -58.35 -20.19 28.46
N THR A 52 -58.22 -21.52 28.45
CA THR A 52 -56.94 -22.17 28.09
C THR A 52 -56.47 -21.79 26.69
N LYS A 53 -57.37 -21.65 25.72
CA LYS A 53 -57.01 -21.16 24.38
C LYS A 53 -56.62 -19.69 24.35
N ILE A 54 -57.23 -18.84 25.16
CA ILE A 54 -56.86 -17.43 25.31
C ILE A 54 -55.45 -17.34 25.92
N ASP A 55 -55.20 -18.05 27.01
CA ASP A 55 -53.88 -18.09 27.66
C ASP A 55 -52.79 -18.60 26.70
N ASP A 56 -53.10 -19.63 25.89
CA ASP A 56 -52.19 -20.21 24.90
C ASP A 56 -51.94 -19.28 23.70
N LEU A 57 -52.91 -18.42 23.36
CA LEU A 57 -52.75 -17.36 22.36
C LEU A 57 -51.95 -16.19 22.90
N ASP A 58 -52.17 -15.78 24.14
CA ASP A 58 -51.42 -14.71 24.80
C ASP A 58 -49.93 -15.09 24.92
N LEU A 59 -49.63 -16.35 25.29
CA LEU A 59 -48.27 -16.88 25.28
C LEU A 59 -47.61 -16.81 23.88
N LYS A 60 -48.35 -17.13 22.81
CA LYS A 60 -47.85 -17.04 21.43
C LYS A 60 -47.62 -15.60 21.00
N ILE A 61 -48.49 -14.67 21.42
CA ILE A 61 -48.33 -13.23 21.18
C ILE A 61 -47.06 -12.72 21.87
N GLU A 62 -46.83 -13.09 23.14
CA GLU A 62 -45.59 -12.72 23.85
C GLU A 62 -44.33 -13.27 23.17
N GLN A 63 -44.37 -14.52 22.71
CA GLN A 63 -43.25 -15.13 21.98
C GLN A 63 -42.97 -14.39 20.67
N HIS A 64 -44.00 -14.12 19.87
CA HIS A 64 -43.84 -13.38 18.62
C HIS A 64 -43.38 -11.93 18.83
N ASN A 65 -43.82 -11.27 19.91
CA ASN A 65 -43.33 -9.93 20.25
C ASN A 65 -41.83 -9.95 20.57
N LYS A 66 -41.35 -10.94 21.34
CA LYS A 66 -39.90 -11.12 21.61
C LYS A 66 -39.12 -11.41 20.32
N GLU A 67 -39.65 -12.25 19.44
CA GLU A 67 -39.03 -12.49 18.13
C GLU A 67 -38.98 -11.22 17.27
N LEU A 68 -40.00 -10.37 17.32
CA LEU A 68 -40.06 -9.13 16.57
C LEU A 68 -39.03 -8.12 17.09
N GLU A 69 -38.87 -7.98 18.40
CA GLU A 69 -37.84 -7.16 19.03
C GLU A 69 -36.42 -7.62 18.65
N THR A 70 -36.16 -8.93 18.66
CA THR A 70 -34.86 -9.48 18.23
C THR A 70 -34.58 -9.20 16.75
N LYS A 71 -35.58 -9.28 15.87
CA LYS A 71 -35.41 -8.92 14.45
C LYS A 71 -35.17 -7.43 14.25
N GLN A 72 -35.84 -6.57 15.02
CA GLN A 72 -35.62 -5.12 14.97
C GLN A 72 -34.20 -4.74 15.41
N THR A 73 -33.71 -5.36 16.50
CA THR A 73 -32.33 -5.13 16.97
C THR A 73 -31.30 -5.64 15.95
N GLN A 74 -31.53 -6.79 15.31
CA GLN A 74 -30.70 -7.29 14.22
C GLN A 74 -30.68 -6.33 13.01
N SER A 75 -31.83 -5.76 12.64
CA SER A 75 -31.91 -4.77 11.55
C SER A 75 -31.12 -3.50 11.87
N LEU A 76 -31.23 -2.99 13.10
CA LEU A 76 -30.42 -1.86 13.58
C LEU A 76 -28.92 -2.16 13.50
N LEU A 77 -28.49 -3.33 14.00
CA LEU A 77 -27.10 -3.77 13.93
C LEU A 77 -26.59 -3.83 12.48
N LEU A 78 -27.38 -4.39 11.56
CA LEU A 78 -27.01 -4.47 10.16
C LEU A 78 -26.82 -3.07 9.55
N ASN A 79 -27.72 -2.13 9.84
CA ASN A 79 -27.61 -0.76 9.36
C ASN A 79 -26.37 -0.06 9.92
N THR A 80 -26.06 -0.25 11.21
CA THR A 80 -24.84 0.31 11.81
C THR A 80 -23.57 -0.29 11.19
N PHE A 81 -23.58 -1.59 10.88
CA PHE A 81 -22.47 -2.26 10.21
C PHE A 81 -22.25 -1.73 8.79
N ILE A 82 -23.33 -1.58 8.00
CA ILE A 82 -23.24 -1.04 6.64
C ILE A 82 -22.65 0.38 6.66
N ASN A 83 -23.13 1.22 7.57
CA ASN A 83 -22.62 2.59 7.72
C ASN A 83 -21.14 2.63 8.16
N ALA A 84 -20.74 1.75 9.09
CA ALA A 84 -19.35 1.64 9.53
C ALA A 84 -18.44 1.18 8.37
N LYS A 85 -18.91 0.21 7.58
CA LYS A 85 -18.18 -0.28 6.41
C LYS A 85 -17.99 0.81 5.35
N GLN A 86 -19.04 1.56 5.03
CA GLN A 86 -18.94 2.69 4.08
C GLN A 86 -17.92 3.74 4.54
N LYS A 87 -17.92 4.09 5.84
CA LYS A 87 -16.92 5.01 6.40
C LYS A 87 -15.51 4.44 6.32
N TYR A 88 -15.34 3.14 6.60
CA TYR A 88 -14.05 2.48 6.47
C TYR A 88 -13.53 2.52 5.03
N ASP A 89 -14.39 2.21 4.06
CA ASP A 89 -14.02 2.21 2.64
C ASP A 89 -13.61 3.62 2.17
N GLN A 90 -14.32 4.67 2.61
CA GLN A 90 -13.96 6.07 2.33
C GLN A 90 -12.58 6.43 2.89
N VAL A 91 -12.32 6.13 4.17
CA VAL A 91 -11.04 6.41 4.81
C VAL A 91 -9.91 5.63 4.12
N TYR A 92 -10.17 4.39 3.74
CA TYR A 92 -9.18 3.56 3.03
C TYR A 92 -8.80 4.17 1.67
N GLU A 93 -9.76 4.67 0.90
CA GLU A 93 -9.46 5.36 -0.37
C GLU A 93 -8.67 6.66 -0.17
N GLU A 94 -9.00 7.46 0.85
CA GLU A 94 -8.27 8.69 1.17
C GLU A 94 -6.82 8.41 1.54
N ILE A 95 -6.56 7.37 2.35
CA ILE A 95 -5.22 6.92 2.70
C ILE A 95 -4.44 6.52 1.44
N GLN A 96 -5.04 5.75 0.53
CA GLN A 96 -4.40 5.31 -0.71
C GLN A 96 -4.05 6.50 -1.62
N LYS A 97 -4.96 7.47 -1.78
CA LYS A 97 -4.70 8.70 -2.55
C LYS A 97 -3.55 9.49 -1.95
N THR A 98 -3.54 9.68 -0.63
CA THR A 98 -2.49 10.44 0.06
C THR A 98 -1.12 9.76 -0.05
N LEU A 99 -1.07 8.44 0.10
CA LEU A 99 0.17 7.65 -0.05
C LEU A 99 0.73 7.70 -1.48
N ASN A 100 -0.13 7.67 -2.50
CA ASN A 100 0.31 7.74 -3.89
C ASN A 100 0.83 9.13 -4.25
N ILE A 101 0.13 10.19 -3.83
CA ILE A 101 0.57 11.59 -4.05
C ILE A 101 1.93 11.85 -3.39
N ASN A 102 2.12 11.39 -2.14
CA ASN A 102 3.38 11.56 -1.43
C ASN A 102 4.54 10.76 -2.05
N LYS A 103 4.27 9.64 -2.74
CA LYS A 103 5.32 8.89 -3.45
C LYS A 103 5.77 9.61 -4.72
N GLU A 104 4.85 10.14 -5.52
CA GLU A 104 5.20 10.83 -6.77
C GLU A 104 5.96 12.14 -6.50
N TYR A 105 5.45 12.99 -5.59
CA TYR A 105 6.07 14.29 -5.30
C TYR A 105 7.51 14.15 -4.77
N ASN A 106 7.73 13.17 -3.90
CA ASN A 106 9.02 13.02 -3.23
C ASN A 106 10.08 12.44 -4.18
N VAL A 107 9.69 11.58 -5.13
CA VAL A 107 10.62 11.01 -6.11
C VAL A 107 11.06 12.06 -7.13
N GLU A 108 10.14 12.88 -7.65
CA GLU A 108 10.48 13.89 -8.65
C GLU A 108 11.41 14.99 -8.10
N GLU A 109 11.16 15.46 -6.87
CA GLU A 109 12.05 16.43 -6.22
C GLU A 109 13.43 15.85 -5.92
N LEU A 110 13.51 14.59 -5.46
CA LEU A 110 14.78 13.91 -5.22
C LEU A 110 15.58 13.70 -6.50
N GLU A 111 14.93 13.38 -7.62
CA GLU A 111 15.58 13.28 -8.94
C GLU A 111 16.13 14.63 -9.42
N LYS A 112 15.35 15.70 -9.30
CA LYS A 112 15.83 17.07 -9.62
C LYS A 112 17.04 17.44 -8.77
N HIS A 113 17.01 17.12 -7.47
CA HIS A 113 18.12 17.40 -6.56
C HIS A 113 19.38 16.57 -6.90
N ARG A 114 19.20 15.27 -7.21
CA ARG A 114 20.27 14.38 -7.66
C ARG A 114 20.96 14.91 -8.93
N ASN A 115 20.17 15.30 -9.94
CA ASN A 115 20.69 15.82 -11.20
C ASN A 115 21.50 17.10 -10.98
N LYS A 116 21.00 18.01 -10.14
CA LYS A 116 21.71 19.26 -9.78
C LYS A 116 23.06 19.00 -9.11
N LEU A 117 23.11 18.03 -8.19
CA LEU A 117 24.35 17.63 -7.53
C LEU A 117 25.34 17.00 -8.53
N GLN A 118 24.87 16.13 -9.41
CA GLN A 118 25.72 15.49 -10.42
C GLN A 118 26.39 16.51 -11.36
N THR A 119 25.64 17.52 -11.81
CA THR A 119 26.20 18.60 -12.66
C THR A 119 27.25 19.42 -11.92
N ARG A 120 27.04 19.71 -10.63
CA ARG A 120 28.03 20.40 -9.79
C ARG A 120 29.31 19.58 -9.62
N THR A 121 29.19 18.28 -9.35
CA THR A 121 30.35 17.38 -9.22
C THR A 121 31.16 17.33 -10.51
N ARG A 122 30.51 17.17 -11.67
CA ARG A 122 31.20 17.20 -12.98
C ARG A 122 31.98 18.50 -13.18
N ARG A 123 31.38 19.65 -12.88
CA ARG A 123 32.03 20.95 -13.00
C ARG A 123 33.24 21.07 -12.06
N LEU A 124 33.11 20.61 -10.82
CA LEU A 124 34.23 20.60 -9.86
C LEU A 124 35.38 19.72 -10.34
N SER A 125 35.09 18.54 -10.91
CA SER A 125 36.12 17.68 -11.49
C SER A 125 36.85 18.38 -12.63
N VAL A 126 36.13 19.05 -13.55
CA VAL A 126 36.75 19.82 -14.64
C VAL A 126 37.67 20.92 -14.10
N ILE A 127 37.19 21.72 -13.14
CA ILE A 127 37.99 22.79 -12.51
C ILE A 127 39.25 22.22 -11.84
N GLN A 128 39.15 21.05 -11.19
CA GLN A 128 40.30 20.39 -10.58
C GLN A 128 41.32 19.92 -11.63
N TYR A 129 40.86 19.39 -12.76
CA TYR A 129 41.73 19.01 -13.87
C TYR A 129 42.43 20.20 -14.52
N GLU A 130 41.71 21.31 -14.76
CA GLU A 130 42.29 22.55 -15.29
C GLU A 130 43.37 23.09 -14.35
N LYS A 131 43.07 23.20 -13.06
CA LYS A 131 44.05 23.63 -12.05
C LYS A 131 45.27 22.72 -12.02
N TYR A 132 45.08 21.39 -12.10
CA TYR A 132 46.19 20.45 -12.13
C TYR A 132 47.10 20.65 -13.37
N ILE A 133 46.52 20.98 -14.53
CA ILE A 133 47.28 21.30 -15.75
C ILE A 133 48.08 22.59 -15.56
N GLU A 134 47.48 23.62 -14.98
CA GLU A 134 48.17 24.88 -14.64
C GLU A 134 49.34 24.64 -13.67
N ASP A 135 49.10 23.92 -12.58
CA ASP A 135 50.14 23.57 -11.59
C ASP A 135 51.30 22.79 -12.23
N LEU A 136 51.00 21.86 -13.15
CA LEU A 136 52.02 21.14 -13.92
C LEU A 136 52.82 22.08 -14.83
N PHE A 137 52.14 22.97 -15.54
CA PHE A 137 52.79 23.94 -16.43
C PHE A 137 53.75 24.84 -15.66
N ASP A 138 53.32 25.37 -14.53
CA ASP A 138 54.15 26.21 -13.66
C ASP A 138 55.35 25.44 -13.11
N PHE A 139 55.14 24.19 -12.67
CA PHE A 139 56.22 23.32 -12.21
C PHE A 139 57.28 23.12 -13.30
N TYR A 140 56.88 22.73 -14.52
CA TYR A 140 57.83 22.49 -15.61
C TYR A 140 58.51 23.77 -16.08
N SER A 141 57.81 24.90 -16.07
CA SER A 141 58.40 26.21 -16.41
C SER A 141 59.50 26.59 -15.41
N ASN A 142 59.22 26.47 -14.11
CA ASN A 142 60.19 26.73 -13.05
C ASN A 142 61.36 25.74 -13.10
N PHE A 143 61.07 24.46 -13.32
CA PHE A 143 62.10 23.43 -13.46
C PHE A 143 63.03 23.70 -14.64
N ASN A 144 62.50 24.12 -15.79
CA ASN A 144 63.30 24.48 -16.95
C ASN A 144 64.20 25.69 -16.66
N LEU A 145 63.71 26.70 -15.94
CA LEU A 145 64.52 27.85 -15.51
C LEU A 145 65.70 27.42 -14.63
N GLU A 146 65.46 26.53 -13.66
CA GLU A 146 66.53 26.00 -12.81
C GLU A 146 67.51 25.11 -13.58
N LEU A 147 67.03 24.29 -14.52
CA LEU A 147 67.91 23.54 -15.43
C LEU A 147 68.78 24.46 -16.28
N THR A 148 68.23 25.55 -16.80
CA THR A 148 69.00 26.53 -17.56
C THR A 148 70.09 27.18 -16.71
N LYS A 149 69.81 27.48 -15.44
CA LYS A 149 70.83 28.00 -14.49
C LYS A 149 71.93 26.99 -14.23
N ILE A 150 71.60 25.72 -14.01
CA ILE A 150 72.56 24.67 -13.66
C ILE A 150 73.45 24.29 -14.86
N PHE A 151 72.85 24.10 -16.04
CA PHE A 151 73.55 23.58 -17.21
C PHE A 151 74.08 24.66 -18.16
N GLY A 152 73.69 25.93 -17.96
CA GLY A 152 74.04 27.04 -18.86
C GLY A 152 73.45 26.86 -20.26
N CYS A 153 72.40 26.05 -20.39
CA CYS A 153 71.75 25.70 -21.65
C CYS A 153 70.39 26.38 -21.74
N ASN A 154 70.18 27.15 -22.80
CA ASN A 154 68.86 27.67 -23.13
C ASN A 154 68.12 26.60 -23.93
N ILE A 155 67.00 26.12 -23.39
CA ILE A 155 66.14 25.15 -24.05
C ILE A 155 64.86 25.88 -24.43
N SER A 156 64.54 25.90 -25.72
CA SER A 156 63.28 26.41 -26.24
C SER A 156 62.57 25.30 -27.01
N SER A 157 61.25 25.19 -26.84
CA SER A 157 60.42 24.28 -27.61
C SER A 157 59.37 25.05 -28.40
N THR A 158 59.18 24.66 -29.66
CA THR A 158 58.05 25.08 -30.49
C THR A 158 57.19 23.86 -30.79
N ILE A 159 55.89 24.00 -30.52
CA ILE A 159 54.91 22.93 -30.69
C ILE A 159 53.99 23.33 -31.84
N SER A 160 53.88 22.47 -32.85
CA SER A 160 52.94 22.61 -33.96
C SER A 160 52.19 21.29 -34.15
N SER A 161 50.88 21.25 -33.87
CA SER A 161 50.01 20.05 -33.90
C SER A 161 50.68 18.74 -33.45
N ASP A 162 51.35 18.03 -34.36
CA ASP A 162 51.96 16.71 -34.10
C ASP A 162 53.50 16.73 -34.02
N ASN A 163 54.11 17.89 -34.31
CA ASN A 163 55.54 18.10 -34.32
C ASN A 163 55.96 18.99 -33.14
N ILE A 164 56.97 18.52 -32.39
CA ILE A 164 57.65 19.27 -31.34
C ILE A 164 59.09 19.47 -31.81
N LEU A 165 59.49 20.72 -31.98
CA LEU A 165 60.87 21.10 -32.23
C LEU A 165 61.48 21.57 -30.92
N ILE A 166 62.52 20.88 -30.46
CA ILE A 166 63.30 21.27 -29.29
C ILE A 166 64.63 21.84 -29.78
N GLU A 167 64.87 23.10 -29.48
CA GLU A 167 66.14 23.77 -29.73
C GLU A 167 66.88 23.97 -28.41
N CYS A 168 68.09 23.44 -28.33
CA CYS A 168 68.98 23.60 -27.19
C CYS A 168 70.21 24.38 -27.64
N LYS A 169 70.53 25.45 -26.90
CA LYS A 169 71.69 26.30 -27.18
C LYS A 169 72.58 26.40 -25.95
N LYS A 170 73.88 26.13 -26.12
CA LYS A 170 74.92 26.31 -25.11
C LYS A 170 76.15 26.90 -25.78
N LEU A 171 76.54 28.12 -25.39
CA LEU A 171 77.62 28.88 -26.05
C LEU A 171 77.37 28.96 -27.58
N ASP A 172 78.29 28.44 -28.40
CA ASP A 172 78.21 28.42 -29.87
C ASP A 172 77.60 27.14 -30.45
N LYS A 173 77.22 26.17 -29.60
CA LYS A 173 76.60 24.91 -30.03
C LYS A 173 75.08 25.04 -29.99
N ILE A 174 74.43 24.75 -31.12
CA ILE A 174 72.98 24.71 -31.27
C ILE A 174 72.59 23.32 -31.76
N ILE A 175 71.72 22.66 -30.99
CA ILE A 175 71.16 21.36 -31.33
C ILE A 175 69.66 21.54 -31.52
N LYS A 176 69.12 20.98 -32.60
CA LYS A 176 67.68 20.97 -32.88
C LYS A 176 67.20 19.53 -32.99
N ILE A 177 66.22 19.15 -32.18
CA ILE A 177 65.62 17.83 -32.16
C ILE A 177 64.18 17.97 -32.66
N GLU A 178 63.86 17.27 -33.74
CA GLU A 178 62.50 17.21 -34.29
C GLU A 178 61.83 15.92 -33.80
N ILE A 179 60.73 16.06 -33.07
CA ILE A 179 59.92 14.97 -32.54
C ILE A 179 58.56 15.01 -33.24
N ASN A 180 58.12 13.91 -33.82
CA ASN A 180 56.79 13.76 -34.42
C ASN A 180 56.09 12.57 -33.76
N ASN A 181 54.85 12.74 -33.30
CA ASN A 181 54.06 11.68 -32.65
C ASN A 181 54.84 10.97 -31.51
N GLY A 182 55.60 11.74 -30.73
CA GLY A 182 56.40 11.22 -29.59
C GLY A 182 57.66 10.46 -29.98
N LYS A 183 58.08 10.46 -31.26
CA LYS A 183 59.35 9.87 -31.72
C LYS A 183 60.28 10.91 -32.31
N ILE A 184 61.58 10.81 -32.01
CA ILE A 184 62.62 11.61 -32.63
C ILE A 184 62.71 11.21 -34.10
N VAL A 185 62.44 12.16 -34.99
CA VAL A 185 62.54 11.97 -36.44
C VAL A 185 63.88 12.45 -36.94
N ASN A 186 64.40 13.55 -36.38
CA ASN A 186 65.60 14.20 -36.87
C ASN A 186 66.35 14.93 -35.76
N ILE A 187 67.67 15.03 -35.91
CA ILE A 187 68.55 15.78 -35.01
C ILE A 187 69.54 16.57 -35.87
N LYS A 188 69.54 17.89 -35.75
CA LYS A 188 70.46 18.81 -36.41
C LYS A 188 71.44 19.40 -35.40
N GLY A 189 72.68 19.67 -35.81
CA GLY A 189 73.73 20.23 -34.94
C GLY A 189 74.74 19.20 -34.40
N ILE A 190 74.64 17.94 -34.83
CA ILE A 190 75.64 16.89 -34.57
C ILE A 190 76.27 16.52 -35.91
N ASN A 191 77.61 16.60 -36.00
CA ASN A 191 78.34 16.36 -37.26
C ASN A 191 78.50 14.87 -37.59
N ASP A 192 78.24 13.97 -36.63
CA ASP A 192 78.38 12.53 -36.79
C ASP A 192 77.04 11.85 -37.09
N GLU A 193 76.88 11.38 -38.34
CA GLU A 193 75.67 10.69 -38.80
C GLU A 193 75.41 9.36 -38.09
N CYS A 194 76.45 8.65 -37.66
CA CYS A 194 76.30 7.37 -36.95
C CYS A 194 75.69 7.60 -35.56
N LEU A 195 76.13 8.66 -34.87
CA LEU A 195 75.55 9.06 -33.59
C LEU A 195 74.11 9.53 -33.72
N VAL A 196 73.77 10.31 -34.76
CA VAL A 196 72.38 10.73 -35.01
C VAL A 196 71.46 9.51 -35.20
N LYS A 197 71.87 8.52 -36.00
CA LYS A 197 71.10 7.28 -36.21
C LYS A 197 70.93 6.49 -34.90
N TYR A 198 71.97 6.44 -34.07
CA TYR A 198 71.89 5.80 -32.75
C TYR A 198 70.89 6.51 -31.83
N PHE A 199 70.93 7.84 -31.76
CA PHE A 199 70.00 8.62 -30.94
C PHE A 199 68.55 8.50 -31.37
N ILE A 200 68.28 8.50 -32.68
CA ILE A 200 66.94 8.24 -33.23
C ILE A 200 66.43 6.86 -32.79
N LYS A 201 67.31 5.84 -32.82
CA LYS A 201 66.97 4.47 -32.39
C LYS A 201 66.68 4.38 -30.88
N VAL A 202 67.45 5.09 -30.05
CA VAL A 202 67.24 5.15 -28.58
C VAL A 202 65.98 5.95 -28.23
N ASN A 203 65.58 6.90 -29.07
CA ASN A 203 64.36 7.70 -28.95
C ASN A 203 64.22 8.42 -27.59
N ASN A 204 65.33 8.93 -27.06
CA ASN A 204 65.33 9.67 -25.79
C ASN A 204 65.99 11.05 -25.96
N PRO A 205 65.21 12.15 -26.05
CA PRO A 205 65.73 13.47 -26.36
C PRO A 205 66.65 14.01 -25.26
N ARG A 206 66.48 13.56 -24.00
CA ARG A 206 67.34 13.96 -22.88
C ARG A 206 68.77 13.46 -23.07
N PHE A 207 68.91 12.24 -23.59
CA PHE A 207 70.22 11.64 -23.84
C PHE A 207 70.97 12.36 -24.96
N VAL A 208 70.23 12.81 -25.99
CA VAL A 208 70.78 13.63 -27.08
C VAL A 208 71.33 14.95 -26.55
N VAL A 209 70.53 15.67 -25.75
CA VAL A 209 70.92 16.97 -25.18
C VAL A 209 72.13 16.80 -24.26
N TYR A 210 72.14 15.78 -23.39
CA TYR A 210 73.26 15.53 -22.48
C TYR A 210 74.56 15.25 -23.22
N PHE A 211 74.52 14.35 -24.22
CA PHE A 211 75.73 13.95 -24.94
C PHE A 211 76.31 15.09 -25.78
N ALA A 212 75.46 15.80 -26.53
CA ALA A 212 75.91 16.79 -27.47
C ALA A 212 76.19 18.18 -26.84
N MET A 213 75.80 18.40 -25.57
CA MET A 213 76.14 19.61 -24.81
C MET A 213 77.33 19.45 -23.84
N ASN A 214 77.80 18.22 -23.61
CA ASN A 214 78.93 17.92 -22.73
C ASN A 214 80.20 17.46 -23.48
N ASN A 215 80.07 17.09 -24.76
CA ASN A 215 81.17 16.90 -25.71
C ASN A 215 81.24 18.10 -26.65
#